data_AF-A0AAI8FM72-F1
#
_entry.id   AF-A0AAI8FM72-F1
#
_cell.length_a   1.000
_cell.length_b   1.000
_cell.length_c   1.000
_cell.angle_alpha   90.00
_cell.angle_beta   90.00
_cell.angle_gamma   90.00
#
_symmetry.space_group_name_H-M   'P 1'
#
loop_
_entity.id
_entity.type
_entity.pdbx_description
1 polymer ?
#
loop_
_entity_poly.entity_id
_entity_poly.type
_entity_poly.pdbx_seq_one_letter_code
_entity_poly.pdbx_strand_id
1 'polypeptide(L)'
;MPGGETALAACTEARSSFVHGNYVATVLLCQVLAEHMLAAYLPLGLDAEELPSRVSFNDTLQRCVARDVITQRDADDLRRLMSLRNPLTHYRSIDDPSNLSRRVVDTRLPAETHLLTDATFAMSMAIRLLALPAFRLGE
;
A
#
# COMPACT_ATOMS: atom_id res chain seq x y z
N MET A 1 13.61 8.82 6.12
CA MET A 1 12.34 8.47 5.45
C MET A 1 11.24 8.44 6.51
N PRO A 2 10.13 9.16 6.32
CA PRO A 2 8.96 9.02 7.20
C PRO A 2 8.54 7.54 7.27
N GLY A 3 8.22 7.03 8.46
CA GLY A 3 7.95 5.60 8.70
C GLY A 3 9.16 4.77 9.15
N GLY A 4 10.35 5.38 9.29
CA GLY A 4 11.51 4.77 9.94
C GLY A 4 12.16 3.63 9.15
N GLU A 5 12.88 2.75 9.87
CA GLU A 5 13.61 1.62 9.29
C GLU A 5 12.69 0.64 8.56
N THR A 6 11.47 0.42 9.07
CA THR A 6 10.49 -0.47 8.46
C THR A 6 10.06 0.02 7.08
N ALA A 7 9.76 1.31 6.94
CA ALA A 7 9.42 1.90 5.64
C ALA A 7 10.59 1.82 4.65
N LEU A 8 11.82 2.08 5.12
CA LEU A 8 13.02 2.01 4.28
C LEU A 8 13.31 0.59 3.78
N ALA A 9 13.22 -0.40 4.68
CA ALA A 9 13.37 -1.81 4.33
C ALA A 9 12.29 -2.23 3.33
N ALA A 10 11.02 -1.92 3.61
CA ALA A 10 9.90 -2.23 2.73
C ALA A 10 10.07 -1.63 1.32
N CYS A 11 10.53 -0.37 1.22
CA CYS A 11 10.81 0.26 -0.07
C CYS A 11 11.92 -0.46 -0.86
N THR A 12 13.01 -0.79 -0.17
CA THR A 12 14.17 -1.48 -0.79
C THR A 12 13.79 -2.89 -1.24
N GLU A 13 13.13 -3.63 -0.38
CA GLU A 13 12.70 -5.00 -0.64
C GLU A 13 11.58 -5.08 -1.68
N ALA A 14 10.65 -4.12 -1.72
CA ALA A 14 9.58 -4.07 -2.73
C ALA A 14 10.16 -3.94 -4.14
N ARG A 15 11.16 -3.05 -4.31
CA ARG A 15 11.87 -2.84 -5.58
C ARG A 15 12.62 -4.10 -6.01
N SER A 16 13.39 -4.69 -5.10
CA SER A 16 14.11 -5.93 -5.39
C SER A 16 13.14 -7.05 -5.75
N SER A 17 12.07 -7.23 -4.98
CA SER A 17 11.04 -8.26 -5.20
C SER A 17 10.37 -8.11 -6.55
N PHE A 18 10.07 -6.88 -6.98
CA PHE A 18 9.42 -6.63 -8.27
C PHE A 18 10.29 -7.09 -9.44
N VAL A 19 11.59 -6.76 -9.39
CA VAL A 19 12.57 -7.13 -10.43
C VAL A 19 12.72 -8.65 -10.54
N HIS A 20 12.67 -9.36 -9.41
CA HIS A 20 12.83 -10.81 -9.38
C HIS A 20 11.52 -11.60 -9.58
N GLY A 21 10.40 -10.92 -9.88
CA GLY A 21 9.10 -11.60 -10.09
C GLY A 21 8.38 -12.02 -8.80
N ASN A 22 8.83 -11.58 -7.64
CA ASN A 22 8.21 -11.86 -6.34
C ASN A 22 7.01 -10.94 -6.10
N TYR A 23 6.02 -10.98 -7.00
CA TYR A 23 4.92 -10.01 -7.06
C TYR A 23 4.03 -9.99 -5.82
N VAL A 24 3.80 -11.15 -5.19
CA VAL A 24 3.09 -11.22 -3.90
C VAL A 24 3.83 -10.38 -2.86
N ALA A 25 5.14 -10.60 -2.70
CA ALA A 25 5.96 -9.85 -1.76
C ALA A 25 5.93 -8.35 -2.09
N THR A 26 6.01 -7.97 -3.37
CA THR A 26 5.90 -6.56 -3.78
C THR A 26 4.59 -5.92 -3.31
N VAL A 27 3.44 -6.56 -3.51
CA VAL A 27 2.14 -6.03 -3.05
C VAL A 27 2.12 -5.83 -1.53
N LEU A 28 2.63 -6.82 -0.78
CA LEU A 28 2.68 -6.74 0.69
C LEU A 28 3.59 -5.63 1.18
N LEU A 29 4.80 -5.52 0.62
CA LEU A 29 5.80 -4.54 1.02
C LEU A 29 5.37 -3.12 0.66
N CYS A 30 4.71 -2.90 -0.48
CA CYS A 30 4.12 -1.60 -0.83
C CYS A 30 3.02 -1.18 0.17
N GLN A 31 2.20 -2.12 0.65
CA GLN A 31 1.20 -1.84 1.68
C GLN A 31 1.88 -1.46 3.01
N VAL A 32 2.91 -2.20 3.44
CA VAL A 32 3.70 -1.90 4.64
C VAL A 32 4.32 -0.50 4.55
N LEU A 33 4.95 -0.19 3.42
CA LEU A 33 5.52 1.13 3.16
C LEU A 33 4.47 2.23 3.33
N ALA A 34 3.31 2.08 2.68
CA ALA A 34 2.27 3.11 2.71
C ALA A 34 1.71 3.33 4.12
N GLU A 35 1.44 2.25 4.84
CA GLU A 35 0.93 2.29 6.21
C GLU A 35 1.90 2.97 7.18
N HIS A 36 3.17 2.57 7.15
CA HIS A 36 4.19 3.17 8.02
C HIS A 36 4.46 4.64 7.67
N MET A 37 4.49 4.99 6.39
CA MET A 37 4.70 6.39 5.97
C MET A 37 3.57 7.30 6.43
N LEU A 38 2.32 6.91 6.19
CA LEU A 38 1.16 7.73 6.53
C LEU A 38 0.97 7.82 8.05
N ALA A 39 1.10 6.69 8.76
CA ALA A 39 0.99 6.69 10.22
C ALA A 39 2.08 7.54 10.88
N ALA A 40 3.32 7.50 10.36
CA ALA A 40 4.41 8.32 10.89
C ALA A 40 4.28 9.81 10.57
N TYR A 41 3.45 10.20 9.59
CA TYR A 41 3.21 11.61 9.28
C TYR A 41 2.21 12.27 10.22
N LEU A 42 1.19 11.54 10.66
CA LEU A 42 0.13 12.06 11.53
C LEU A 42 0.61 12.69 12.86
N PRO A 43 1.63 12.18 13.57
CA PRO A 43 2.16 12.83 14.78
C PRO A 43 3.14 13.96 14.47
N LEU A 44 3.48 14.21 13.19
CA LEU A 44 4.37 15.30 12.78
C LEU A 44 3.57 16.55 12.40
N GLY A 45 4.13 17.73 12.69
CA GLY A 45 3.56 19.04 12.30
C GLY A 45 2.90 19.81 13.44
N LEU A 46 2.39 21.01 13.11
CA LEU A 46 1.77 21.95 14.06
C LEU A 46 0.43 21.43 14.63
N ASP A 47 -0.27 20.57 13.90
CA ASP A 47 -1.50 19.89 14.31
C ASP A 47 -1.24 18.43 14.72
N ALA A 48 -0.16 18.19 15.48
CA ALA A 48 0.20 16.85 15.95
C ALA A 48 -0.94 16.26 16.79
N GLU A 49 -1.49 15.14 16.32
CA GLU A 49 -2.53 14.41 17.04
C GLU A 49 -1.89 13.32 17.89
N GLU A 50 -2.34 13.16 19.15
CA GLU A 50 -2.02 11.96 19.91
C GLU A 50 -2.68 10.76 19.23
N LEU A 51 -1.88 10.02 18.46
CA LEU A 51 -2.33 8.76 17.92
C LEU A 51 -2.44 7.73 19.05
N PRO A 52 -3.50 6.91 19.07
CA PRO A 52 -3.52 5.70 19.87
C PRO A 52 -2.30 4.83 19.56
N SER A 53 -1.88 3.99 20.50
CA SER A 53 -0.78 3.03 20.33
C SER A 53 -0.96 2.08 19.13
N ARG A 54 -2.19 1.96 18.62
CA ARG A 54 -2.53 1.25 17.39
C ARG A 54 -3.67 1.96 16.68
N VAL A 55 -3.48 2.28 15.40
CA VAL A 55 -4.49 2.88 14.53
C VAL A 55 -4.70 1.95 13.34
N SER A 56 -5.95 1.76 12.92
CA SER A 56 -6.22 0.96 11.72
C SER A 56 -5.79 1.74 10.48
N PHE A 57 -5.33 1.07 9.43
CA PHE A 57 -4.93 1.76 8.21
C PHE A 57 -6.07 2.58 7.58
N ASN A 58 -7.33 2.12 7.68
CA ASN A 58 -8.47 2.90 7.20
C ASN A 58 -8.65 4.21 7.98
N ASP A 59 -8.47 4.19 9.30
CA ASP A 59 -8.53 5.38 10.13
C ASP A 59 -7.36 6.32 9.78
N THR A 60 -6.16 5.77 9.56
CA THR A 60 -5.00 6.53 9.08
C THR A 60 -5.31 7.25 7.76
N LEU A 61 -5.93 6.56 6.79
CA LEU A 61 -6.32 7.18 5.52
C LEU A 61 -7.32 8.32 5.72
N GLN A 62 -8.34 8.13 6.56
CA GLN A 62 -9.33 9.16 6.84
C GLN A 62 -8.68 10.41 7.45
N ARG A 63 -7.77 10.23 8.42
CA ARG A 63 -7.02 11.33 9.03
C ARG A 63 -6.09 12.03 8.05
N CYS A 64 -5.40 11.29 7.19
CA CYS A 64 -4.53 11.88 6.17
C CYS A 64 -5.30 12.68 5.12
N VAL A 65 -6.51 12.24 4.73
CA VAL A 65 -7.39 13.04 3.84
C VAL A 65 -7.91 14.28 4.56
N ALA A 66 -8.35 14.16 5.82
CA ALA A 66 -8.87 15.28 6.60
C ALA A 66 -7.82 16.40 6.83
N ARG A 67 -6.53 16.07 6.74
CA ARG A 67 -5.39 17.00 6.87
C ARG A 67 -4.74 17.36 5.54
N ASP A 68 -5.38 17.06 4.42
CA ASP A 68 -4.88 17.33 3.07
C ASP A 68 -3.48 16.76 2.77
N VAL A 69 -3.06 15.72 3.48
CA VAL A 69 -1.77 15.03 3.27
C VAL A 69 -1.80 14.23 1.98
N ILE A 70 -2.95 13.61 1.72
CA ILE A 70 -3.25 12.83 0.52
C ILE A 70 -4.61 13.26 -0.02
N THR A 71 -4.81 13.14 -1.32
CA THR A 71 -6.13 13.39 -1.92
C THR A 71 -7.09 12.24 -1.63
N GLN A 72 -8.40 12.49 -1.75
CA GLN A 72 -9.39 11.40 -1.69
C GLN A 72 -9.10 10.29 -2.71
N ARG A 73 -8.61 10.67 -3.90
CA ARG A 73 -8.22 9.71 -4.95
C ARG A 73 -7.06 8.82 -4.49
N ASP A 74 -6.06 9.38 -3.83
CA ASP A 74 -4.96 8.58 -3.28
C ASP A 74 -5.45 7.63 -2.20
N ALA A 75 -6.38 8.08 -1.34
CA ALA A 75 -7.00 7.21 -0.35
C ALA A 75 -7.80 6.07 -0.99
N ASP A 76 -8.55 6.33 -2.07
CA ASP A 76 -9.29 5.29 -2.80
C ASP A 76 -8.35 4.26 -3.45
N ASP A 77 -7.25 4.72 -4.06
CA ASP A 77 -6.23 3.83 -4.61
C ASP A 77 -5.51 3.02 -3.52
N LEU A 78 -5.27 3.60 -2.34
CA LEU A 78 -4.69 2.89 -1.19
C LEU A 78 -5.66 1.85 -0.61
N ARG A 79 -6.98 2.13 -0.57
CA ARG A 79 -7.99 1.11 -0.24
C ARG A 79 -8.03 0.00 -1.29
N ARG A 80 -7.85 0.34 -2.57
CA ARG A 80 -7.70 -0.67 -3.62
C ARG A 80 -6.47 -1.53 -3.37
N LEU A 81 -5.32 -0.95 -2.99
CA LEU A 81 -4.12 -1.72 -2.64
C LEU A 81 -4.39 -2.71 -1.50
N MET A 82 -5.10 -2.30 -0.44
CA MET A 82 -5.52 -3.22 0.62
C MET A 82 -6.39 -4.36 0.08
N SER A 83 -7.34 -4.04 -0.81
CA SER A 83 -8.25 -5.05 -1.38
C SER A 83 -7.50 -6.12 -2.19
N LEU A 84 -6.38 -5.75 -2.83
CA LEU A 84 -5.49 -6.67 -3.55
C LEU A 84 -4.65 -7.51 -2.59
N ARG A 85 -4.20 -6.93 -1.47
CA ARG A 85 -3.42 -7.63 -0.43
C ARG A 85 -4.25 -8.65 0.35
N ASN A 86 -5.54 -8.38 0.55
CA ASN A 86 -6.44 -9.22 1.34
C ASN A 86 -6.44 -10.71 0.92
N PRO A 87 -6.70 -11.07 -0.36
CA PRO A 87 -6.67 -12.47 -0.79
C PRO A 87 -5.28 -13.10 -0.78
N LEU A 88 -4.21 -12.31 -0.70
CA LEU A 88 -2.82 -12.82 -0.62
C LEU A 88 -2.41 -13.20 0.82
N THR A 89 -3.13 -12.69 1.81
CA THR A 89 -2.78 -12.82 3.24
C THR A 89 -3.85 -13.55 4.05
N HIS A 90 -5.08 -13.51 3.58
CA HIS A 90 -6.22 -14.15 4.20
C HIS A 90 -6.87 -15.10 3.21
N TYR A 91 -7.23 -16.29 3.69
CA TYR A 91 -7.95 -17.26 2.89
C TYR A 91 -9.26 -16.66 2.34
N ARG A 92 -9.51 -16.89 1.05
CA ARG A 92 -10.76 -16.57 0.35
C ARG A 92 -11.25 -17.83 -0.35
N SER A 93 -12.56 -18.09 -0.26
CA SER A 93 -13.16 -19.21 -0.99
C SER A 93 -13.02 -19.00 -2.50
N ILE A 94 -13.20 -20.06 -3.28
CA ILE A 94 -13.18 -19.98 -4.75
C ILE A 94 -14.34 -19.14 -5.30
N ASP A 95 -15.38 -18.90 -4.51
CA ASP A 95 -16.52 -18.06 -4.90
C ASP A 95 -16.29 -16.57 -4.66
N ASP A 96 -15.20 -16.22 -3.98
CA ASP A 96 -14.80 -14.82 -3.81
C ASP A 96 -14.18 -14.27 -5.12
N PRO A 97 -14.68 -13.16 -5.67
CA PRO A 97 -14.15 -12.57 -6.91
C PRO A 97 -12.71 -12.07 -6.77
N SER A 98 -12.22 -11.82 -5.55
CA SER A 98 -10.83 -11.43 -5.29
C SER A 98 -9.88 -12.63 -5.22
N ASN A 99 -10.40 -13.86 -5.15
CA ASN A 99 -9.57 -15.06 -5.15
C ASN A 99 -8.77 -15.17 -6.46
N LEU A 100 -7.48 -15.44 -6.35
CA LEU A 100 -6.58 -15.51 -7.51
C LEU A 100 -6.99 -16.58 -8.52
N SER A 101 -7.39 -17.78 -8.05
CA SER A 101 -7.83 -18.86 -8.93
C SER A 101 -9.16 -18.51 -9.61
N ARG A 102 -10.09 -17.85 -8.89
CA ARG A 102 -11.33 -17.34 -9.48
C ARG A 102 -11.04 -16.34 -10.60
N ARG A 103 -10.16 -15.36 -10.35
CA ARG A 103 -9.72 -14.38 -11.36
C ARG A 103 -9.11 -15.02 -12.60
N VAL A 104 -8.30 -16.08 -12.43
CA VAL A 104 -7.72 -16.83 -13.55
C VAL A 104 -8.81 -17.47 -14.42
N VAL A 105 -9.80 -18.09 -13.79
CA VAL A 105 -10.95 -18.70 -14.50
C VAL A 105 -11.76 -17.63 -15.24
N ASP A 106 -12.07 -16.52 -14.57
CA ASP A 106 -12.95 -15.49 -15.11
C ASP A 106 -12.30 -14.72 -16.28
N THR A 107 -11.01 -14.38 -16.18
CA THR A 107 -10.33 -13.58 -17.22
C THR A 107 -9.55 -14.40 -18.24
N ARG A 108 -9.35 -15.70 -17.98
CA ARG A 108 -8.48 -16.61 -18.78
C ARG A 108 -7.04 -16.10 -18.91
N LEU A 109 -6.58 -15.31 -17.95
CA LEU A 109 -5.18 -14.88 -17.85
C LEU A 109 -4.44 -15.71 -16.80
N PRO A 110 -3.16 -16.00 -17.01
CA PRO A 110 -2.34 -16.68 -16.01
C PRO A 110 -2.31 -15.94 -14.67
N ALA A 111 -2.17 -16.69 -13.57
CA ALA A 111 -2.07 -16.12 -12.23
C ALA A 111 -0.91 -15.11 -12.11
N GLU A 112 0.20 -15.39 -12.78
CA GLU A 112 1.36 -14.51 -12.83
C GLU A 112 1.04 -13.14 -13.46
N THR A 113 0.24 -13.10 -14.52
CA THR A 113 -0.19 -11.84 -15.16
C THR A 113 -1.05 -10.99 -14.23
N HIS A 114 -1.94 -11.63 -13.46
CA HIS A 114 -2.72 -10.97 -12.42
C HIS A 114 -1.82 -10.38 -11.34
N LEU A 115 -0.89 -11.18 -10.81
CA LEU A 115 0.04 -10.76 -9.78
C LEU A 115 0.97 -9.63 -10.25
N LEU A 116 1.48 -9.70 -11.48
CA LEU A 116 2.29 -8.63 -12.09
C LEU A 116 1.49 -7.33 -12.21
N THR A 117 0.22 -7.41 -12.63
CA THR A 117 -0.66 -6.24 -12.74
C THR A 117 -0.88 -5.60 -11.37
N ASP A 118 -1.18 -6.42 -10.36
CA ASP A 118 -1.39 -5.97 -8.99
C ASP A 118 -0.12 -5.35 -8.40
N ALA A 119 1.04 -5.98 -8.62
CA ALA A 119 2.35 -5.48 -8.17
C ALA A 119 2.76 -4.19 -8.90
N THR A 120 2.44 -4.05 -10.19
CA THR A 120 2.69 -2.82 -10.95
C THR A 120 1.86 -1.67 -10.40
N PHE A 121 0.59 -1.92 -10.08
CA PHE A 121 -0.27 -0.95 -9.39
C PHE A 121 0.30 -0.58 -8.01
N ALA A 122 0.70 -1.57 -7.21
CA ALA A 122 1.28 -1.36 -5.89
C ALA A 122 2.56 -0.51 -5.93
N MET A 123 3.48 -0.82 -6.86
CA MET A 123 4.71 -0.03 -7.08
C MET A 123 4.39 1.40 -7.51
N SER A 124 3.42 1.59 -8.40
CA SER A 124 2.98 2.91 -8.85
C SER A 124 2.43 3.73 -7.68
N MET A 125 1.69 3.09 -6.77
CA MET A 125 1.20 3.73 -5.54
C MET A 125 2.33 4.12 -4.59
N ALA A 126 3.28 3.22 -4.34
CA ALA A 126 4.44 3.49 -3.52
C ALA A 126 5.25 4.68 -4.05
N ILE A 127 5.55 4.70 -5.35
CA ILE A 127 6.29 5.80 -6.00
C ILE A 127 5.53 7.12 -5.87
N ARG A 128 4.21 7.11 -6.11
CA ARG A 128 3.38 8.31 -5.99
C ARG A 128 3.38 8.85 -4.57
N LEU A 129 3.23 7.98 -3.57
CA LEU A 129 3.26 8.34 -2.16
C LEU A 129 4.60 8.99 -1.78
N LEU A 130 5.72 8.39 -2.20
CA LEU A 130 7.06 8.93 -1.99
C LEU A 130 7.28 10.29 -2.68
N ALA A 131 6.54 10.57 -3.75
CA ALA A 131 6.64 11.81 -4.50
C ALA A 131 5.73 12.93 -3.97
N LEU A 132 4.86 12.68 -2.98
CA LEU A 132 4.00 13.73 -2.41
C LEU A 132 4.81 14.77 -1.65
N PRO A 133 4.42 16.06 -1.64
CA PRO A 133 5.12 17.12 -0.93
C PRO A 133 5.36 16.81 0.54
N ALA A 134 4.37 16.22 1.22
CA ALA A 134 4.44 15.79 2.60
C ALA A 134 5.62 14.84 2.92
N PHE A 135 6.10 14.10 1.92
CA PHE A 135 7.13 13.07 2.07
C PHE A 135 8.43 13.39 1.34
N ARG A 136 8.49 14.52 0.61
CA ARG A 136 9.74 15.02 0.02
C ARG A 136 10.64 15.53 1.13
N LEU A 137 11.83 14.94 1.28
CA LEU A 137 12.88 15.51 2.11
C LEU A 137 13.44 16.75 1.41
N GLY A 138 13.13 17.94 1.94
CA GLY A 138 13.79 19.20 1.57
C GLY A 138 12.83 20.38 1.34
N GLU A 139 12.75 21.28 2.32
CA GLU A 139 13.44 22.57 2.21
C GLU A 139 14.54 22.64 3.27
#